data_AF-A0A963WC24-F1
#
_entry.id   AF-A0A963WC24-F1
#
_cell.length_a   1.000
_cell.length_b   1.000
_cell.length_c   1.000
_cell.angle_alpha   90.00
_cell.angle_beta   90.00
_cell.angle_gamma   90.00
#
_symmetry.space_group_name_H-M   'P 1'
#
loop_
_entity.id
_entity.type
_entity.pdbx_description
1 polymer ?
#
loop_
_entity_poly.entity_id
_entity_poly.type
_entity_poly.pdbx_seq_one_letter_code
_entity_poly.pdbx_strand_id
1 'polypeptide(L)'
;GAWALTAEQALKMATGDGEDRVQAINEAVLDADDRTRAFIDALSNDAVKASDKAAFVMEGDQATDPVTGAKVKLPDDAEDVINNNFLRSALDAAKAALQLHSEDEATRAAAAAALMKDPDES
;
A
#
# COMPACT_ATOMS: atom_id res chain seq x y z
N GLY A 1 -16.55 -4.99 12.42
CA GLY A 1 -16.16 -5.96 11.40
C GLY A 1 -14.66 -6.15 11.48
N ALA A 2 -14.14 -7.30 11.03
CA ALA A 2 -12.71 -7.42 10.77
C ALA A 2 -12.40 -6.61 9.51
N TRP A 3 -11.37 -5.75 9.57
CA TRP A 3 -10.85 -5.01 8.43
C TRP A 3 -9.86 -5.91 7.69
N ALA A 4 -9.79 -5.83 6.36
CA ALA A 4 -8.78 -6.60 5.62
C ALA A 4 -7.37 -6.09 5.91
N LEU A 5 -7.20 -4.76 5.92
CA LEU A 5 -5.99 -4.11 6.42
C LEU A 5 -6.04 -4.03 7.95
N THR A 6 -5.07 -4.62 8.63
CA THR A 6 -4.87 -4.41 10.08
C THR A 6 -3.83 -3.33 10.36
N ALA A 7 -3.88 -2.73 11.55
CA ALA A 7 -2.89 -1.74 11.96
C ALA A 7 -1.46 -2.33 12.02
N GLU A 8 -1.33 -3.60 12.40
CA GLU A 8 -0.05 -4.31 12.43
C GLU A 8 0.50 -4.52 11.01
N GLN A 9 -0.34 -4.95 10.07
CA GLN A 9 0.08 -5.05 8.66
C GLN A 9 0.44 -3.69 8.08
N ALA A 10 -0.34 -2.64 8.36
CA ALA A 10 -0.04 -1.29 7.91
C ALA A 10 1.32 -0.81 8.44
N LEU A 11 1.61 -1.06 9.72
CA LEU A 11 2.90 -0.74 10.32
C LEU A 11 4.04 -1.55 9.68
N LYS A 12 3.91 -2.87 9.55
CA LYS A 12 4.92 -3.73 8.91
C LYS A 12 5.21 -3.31 7.47
N MET A 13 4.18 -2.93 6.72
CA MET A 13 4.32 -2.39 5.37
C MET A 13 4.94 -1.00 5.31
N ALA A 14 4.99 -0.25 6.42
CA ALA A 14 5.56 1.09 6.47
C ALA A 14 7.00 1.08 7.02
N THR A 15 7.27 0.29 8.05
CA THR A 15 8.52 0.33 8.83
C THR A 15 9.33 -0.97 8.80
N GLY A 16 8.83 -2.03 8.16
CA GLY A 16 9.58 -3.28 8.04
C GLY A 16 10.85 -3.13 7.19
N ASP A 17 11.84 -3.98 7.43
CA ASP A 17 13.10 -3.98 6.70
C ASP A 17 13.06 -4.93 5.49
N GLY A 18 13.47 -4.45 4.32
CA GLY A 18 13.75 -5.29 3.15
C GLY A 18 12.63 -6.27 2.79
N GLU A 19 12.91 -7.57 2.92
CA GLU A 19 12.01 -8.67 2.53
C GLU A 19 10.77 -8.77 3.42
N ASP A 20 10.86 -8.46 4.72
CA ASP A 20 9.70 -8.51 5.64
C ASP A 20 8.60 -7.54 5.19
N ARG A 21 9.02 -6.40 4.67
CA ARG A 21 8.12 -5.38 4.15
C ARG A 21 7.45 -5.82 2.85
N VAL A 22 8.20 -6.46 1.95
CA VAL A 22 7.66 -7.04 0.71
C VAL A 22 6.68 -8.18 1.03
N GLN A 23 7.01 -9.03 1.99
CA GLN A 23 6.10 -10.08 2.45
C GLN A 23 4.79 -9.48 2.98
N ALA A 24 4.85 -8.45 3.83
CA ALA A 24 3.67 -7.80 4.37
C ALA A 24 2.78 -7.18 3.25
N ILE A 25 3.40 -6.58 2.23
CA ILE A 25 2.69 -6.06 1.05
C ILE A 25 2.00 -7.20 0.29
N ASN A 26 2.72 -8.29 0.01
CA ASN A 26 2.19 -9.43 -0.74
C ASN A 26 1.03 -10.11 -0.01
N GLU A 27 1.13 -10.27 1.31
CA GLU A 27 0.05 -10.82 2.15
C GLU A 27 -1.19 -9.92 2.15
N ALA A 28 -0.99 -8.60 2.25
CA ALA A 28 -2.10 -7.64 2.24
C ALA A 28 -2.87 -7.66 0.91
N VAL A 29 -2.20 -7.89 -0.21
CA VAL A 29 -2.82 -7.95 -1.55
C VAL A 29 -3.83 -9.10 -1.69
N LEU A 30 -3.64 -10.22 -0.98
CA LEU A 30 -4.46 -11.43 -1.14
C LEU A 30 -5.94 -11.22 -0.78
N ASP A 31 -6.19 -10.44 0.28
CA ASP A 31 -7.54 -10.17 0.81
C ASP A 31 -7.90 -8.67 0.71
N ALA A 32 -7.23 -7.94 -0.19
CA ALA A 32 -7.27 -6.48 -0.23
C ALA A 32 -8.67 -5.88 -0.50
N ASP A 33 -9.13 -5.06 0.44
CA ASP A 33 -10.26 -4.15 0.28
C ASP A 33 -9.81 -2.76 -0.20
N ASP A 34 -10.74 -1.83 -0.32
CA ASP A 34 -10.48 -0.44 -0.74
C ASP A 34 -9.47 0.27 0.18
N ARG A 35 -9.42 -0.08 1.47
CA ARG A 35 -8.48 0.52 2.42
C ARG A 35 -7.07 -0.02 2.20
N THR A 36 -6.92 -1.32 1.98
CA THR A 36 -5.63 -1.90 1.59
C THR A 36 -5.10 -1.28 0.30
N ARG A 37 -5.95 -1.14 -0.72
CA ARG A 37 -5.60 -0.51 -2.01
C ARG A 37 -5.15 0.94 -1.81
N ALA A 38 -5.94 1.73 -1.10
CA ALA A 38 -5.62 3.13 -0.81
C ALA A 38 -4.31 3.28 -0.03
N PHE A 39 -4.01 2.36 0.91
CA PHE A 39 -2.77 2.40 1.68
C PHE A 39 -1.55 2.05 0.81
N ILE A 40 -1.64 1.04 -0.05
CA ILE A 40 -0.58 0.70 -1.01
C ILE A 40 -0.34 1.87 -1.99
N ASP A 41 -1.40 2.55 -2.43
CA ASP A 41 -1.28 3.76 -3.23
C ASP A 41 -0.57 4.89 -2.49
N ALA A 42 -0.95 5.13 -1.22
CA ALA A 42 -0.30 6.13 -0.39
C ALA A 42 1.19 5.84 -0.18
N LEU A 43 1.56 4.58 0.05
CA LEU A 43 2.96 4.17 0.17
C LEU A 43 3.75 4.49 -1.09
N SER A 44 3.26 4.13 -2.28
CA SER A 44 3.97 4.46 -3.54
C SER A 44 4.06 5.95 -3.81
N ASN A 45 3.10 6.73 -3.32
CA ASN A 45 3.08 8.19 -3.49
C ASN A 45 3.87 8.92 -2.40
N ASP A 46 4.62 8.20 -1.56
CA ASP A 46 5.37 8.73 -0.42
C ASP A 46 4.47 9.58 0.52
N ALA A 47 3.20 9.21 0.61
CA ALA A 47 2.16 9.91 1.38
C ALA A 47 1.87 9.21 2.72
N VAL A 48 2.83 8.44 3.23
CA VAL A 48 2.70 7.72 4.50
C VAL A 48 3.78 8.18 5.46
N LYS A 49 3.35 8.43 6.70
CA LYS A 49 4.23 8.64 7.85
C LYS A 49 4.06 7.49 8.83
N ALA A 50 5.09 7.21 9.61
CA ALA A 50 5.03 6.18 10.64
C ALA A 50 5.74 6.60 11.92
N SER A 51 5.21 6.14 13.04
CA SER A 51 5.90 6.08 14.33
C SER A 51 6.25 4.62 14.64
N ASP A 52 6.90 4.36 15.76
CA ASP A 52 7.17 2.99 16.25
C ASP A 52 5.90 2.13 16.43
N LYS A 53 4.72 2.75 16.48
CA LYS A 53 3.45 2.08 16.85
C LYS A 53 2.41 2.03 15.76
N ALA A 54 2.47 2.93 14.79
CA ALA A 54 1.41 3.08 13.80
C ALA A 54 1.90 3.81 12.54
N ALA A 55 1.28 3.44 11.42
CA ALA A 55 1.37 4.15 10.15
C ALA A 55 0.15 5.07 9.95
N PHE A 56 0.35 6.14 9.19
CA PHE A 56 -0.63 7.20 8.94
C PHE A 56 -0.59 7.60 7.48
N VAL A 57 -1.76 7.77 6.87
CA VAL A 57 -1.88 8.31 5.50
C VAL A 57 -2.04 9.83 5.58
N MET A 58 -1.26 10.55 4.79
CA MET A 58 -1.28 12.01 4.70
C MET A 58 -2.13 12.46 3.53
N GLU A 59 -3.17 13.25 3.81
CA GLU A 59 -3.99 13.96 2.83
C GLU A 59 -3.69 15.46 2.97
N GLY A 60 -2.66 15.93 2.24
CA GLY A 60 -2.08 17.24 2.49
C GLY A 60 -1.50 17.32 3.90
N ASP A 61 -2.02 18.21 4.73
CA ASP A 61 -1.57 18.39 6.12
C ASP A 61 -2.38 17.54 7.14
N GLN A 62 -3.36 16.76 6.69
CA GLN A 62 -4.22 15.95 7.55
C GLN A 62 -3.77 14.48 7.57
N ALA A 63 -3.50 13.94 8.76
CA ALA A 63 -3.28 12.51 8.94
C ALA A 63 -4.60 11.74 9.10
N THR A 64 -4.65 10.54 8.53
CA THR A 64 -5.74 9.58 8.71
C THR A 64 -5.20 8.20 9.12
N ASP A 65 -6.01 7.48 9.88
CA ASP A 65 -5.78 6.09 10.22
C ASP A 65 -6.03 5.22 8.97
N PRO A 66 -5.06 4.39 8.52
CA PRO A 66 -5.16 3.66 7.26
C PRO A 66 -6.22 2.56 7.28
N VAL A 67 -6.58 2.04 8.46
CA VAL A 67 -7.55 0.96 8.63
C VAL A 67 -8.98 1.49 8.58
N THR A 68 -9.24 2.55 9.35
CA THR A 68 -10.58 3.10 9.56
C THR A 68 -10.89 4.28 8.64
N GLY A 69 -9.86 4.96 8.13
CA GLY A 69 -9.96 6.24 7.43
C GLY A 69 -10.33 7.42 8.34
N ALA A 70 -10.32 7.24 9.66
CA ALA A 70 -10.64 8.31 10.59
C ALA A 70 -9.51 9.35 10.60
N LYS A 71 -9.87 10.63 10.69
CA LYS A 71 -8.90 11.70 10.91
C LYS A 71 -8.27 11.53 12.29
N VAL A 72 -6.94 11.64 12.34
CA VAL A 72 -6.18 11.53 13.58
C VAL A 72 -5.20 12.70 13.70
N LYS A 73 -4.78 13.00 14.92
CA LYS A 73 -3.65 13.90 15.13
C LYS A 73 -2.38 13.13 14.80
N LEU A 74 -1.55 13.67 13.91
CA LEU A 74 -0.23 13.12 13.65
C LEU A 74 0.64 13.24 14.91
N PRO A 75 1.24 12.15 15.40
CA PRO A 75 2.21 12.20 16.48
C PRO A 75 3.46 13.02 16.09
N ASP A 76 4.08 13.69 17.06
CA ASP A 76 5.26 14.54 16.81
C ASP A 76 6.51 13.70 16.45
N ASP A 77 6.51 12.41 16.78
CA ASP A 77 7.54 11.42 16.48
C ASP A 77 7.27 10.63 15.19
N ALA A 78 6.23 10.99 14.42
CA ALA A 78 5.97 10.33 13.14
C ALA A 78 6.90 10.85 12.04
N GLU A 79 7.64 9.95 11.43
CA GLU A 79 8.63 10.21 10.38
C GLU A 79 8.11 9.81 8.99
N ASP A 80 8.73 10.34 7.94
CA ASP A 80 8.42 9.95 6.57
C ASP A 80 8.88 8.51 6.29
N VAL A 81 8.01 7.74 5.63
CA VAL A 81 8.38 6.39 5.18
C VAL A 81 9.24 6.49 3.92
N ILE A 82 10.46 5.95 3.99
CA ILE A 82 11.38 5.95 2.85
C ILE A 82 11.21 4.68 2.02
N ASN A 83 10.88 4.84 0.74
CA ASN A 83 10.73 3.75 -0.22
C ASN A 83 11.91 3.73 -1.19
N ASN A 84 12.83 2.77 -1.02
CA ASN A 84 13.90 2.56 -1.99
C ASN A 84 13.38 1.90 -3.28
N ASN A 85 14.22 1.83 -4.32
CA ASN A 85 13.84 1.28 -5.63
C ASN A 85 13.27 -0.14 -5.55
N PHE A 86 13.84 -0.98 -4.68
CA PHE A 86 13.36 -2.34 -4.46
C PHE A 86 11.92 -2.37 -3.96
N LEU A 87 11.61 -1.56 -2.93
CA LEU A 87 10.26 -1.45 -2.38
C LEU A 87 9.29 -0.80 -3.36
N ARG A 88 9.75 0.17 -4.16
CA ARG A 88 8.91 0.76 -5.20
C ARG A 88 8.51 -0.28 -6.25
N SER A 89 9.44 -1.13 -6.70
CA SER A 89 9.10 -2.24 -7.61
C SER A 89 8.11 -3.23 -6.99
N ALA A 90 8.24 -3.54 -5.70
CA ALA A 90 7.29 -4.41 -5.00
C ALA A 90 5.88 -3.77 -4.90
N LEU A 91 5.81 -2.48 -4.62
CA LEU A 91 4.54 -1.74 -4.59
C LEU A 91 3.89 -1.66 -5.98
N ASP A 92 4.67 -1.46 -7.05
CA ASP A 92 4.16 -1.45 -8.43
C ASP A 92 3.59 -2.82 -8.81
N ALA A 93 4.29 -3.90 -8.47
CA ALA A 93 3.81 -5.27 -8.66
C ALA A 93 2.51 -5.53 -7.88
N ALA A 94 2.44 -5.07 -6.62
CA ALA A 94 1.24 -5.17 -5.79
C ALA A 94 0.05 -4.43 -6.43
N LYS A 95 0.27 -3.22 -6.95
CA LYS A 95 -0.78 -2.46 -7.66
C LYS A 95 -1.27 -3.17 -8.91
N ALA A 96 -0.37 -3.71 -9.72
CA ALA A 96 -0.74 -4.47 -10.91
C ALA A 96 -1.59 -5.70 -10.54
N ALA A 97 -1.18 -6.45 -9.51
CA ALA A 97 -1.95 -7.59 -9.00
C ALA A 97 -3.35 -7.15 -8.51
N LEU A 98 -3.44 -6.06 -7.76
CA LEU A 98 -4.70 -5.50 -7.30
C LEU A 98 -5.64 -5.11 -8.46
N GLN A 99 -5.11 -4.52 -9.52
CA GLN A 99 -5.91 -4.13 -10.69
C GLN A 99 -6.46 -5.36 -11.43
N LEU A 100 -5.71 -6.45 -11.54
CA LEU A 100 -6.18 -7.72 -12.12
C LEU A 100 -7.35 -8.33 -11.32
N HIS A 101 -7.38 -8.08 -10.02
CA HIS A 101 -8.43 -8.52 -9.10
C HIS A 101 -9.50 -7.44 -8.81
N SER A 102 -9.50 -6.31 -9.53
CA SER A 102 -10.52 -5.27 -9.36
C SER A 102 -11.92 -5.82 -9.64
N GLU A 103 -12.97 -5.36 -8.97
CA GLU A 103 -14.36 -5.70 -9.34
C GLU A 103 -14.82 -4.97 -10.62
N ASP A 104 -14.15 -3.86 -10.96
CA ASP A 104 -14.40 -3.10 -12.20
C ASP A 104 -13.79 -3.79 -13.43
N GLU A 105 -14.65 -4.13 -14.40
CA GLU A 105 -14.25 -4.87 -15.61
C GLU A 105 -13.27 -4.08 -16.49
N ALA A 106 -13.45 -2.77 -16.61
CA ALA A 106 -12.58 -1.93 -17.42
C ALA A 106 -11.17 -1.86 -16.83
N THR A 107 -11.06 -1.74 -15.50
CA THR A 107 -9.79 -1.75 -14.76
C THR A 107 -9.08 -3.09 -14.92
N ARG A 108 -9.81 -4.21 -14.75
CA ARG A 108 -9.23 -5.55 -14.97
C ARG A 108 -8.74 -5.74 -16.41
N ALA A 109 -9.54 -5.36 -17.40
CA ALA A 109 -9.19 -5.52 -18.82
C ALA A 109 -7.98 -4.67 -19.19
N ALA A 110 -7.88 -3.45 -18.68
CA ALA A 110 -6.73 -2.58 -18.87
C ALA A 110 -5.45 -3.19 -18.25
N ALA A 111 -5.53 -3.74 -17.04
CA ALA A 111 -4.41 -4.40 -16.38
C ALA A 111 -3.95 -5.66 -17.13
N ALA A 112 -4.89 -6.50 -17.57
CA ALA A 112 -4.58 -7.67 -18.39
C ALA A 112 -3.93 -7.28 -19.72
N ALA A 113 -4.40 -6.21 -20.36
CA ALA A 113 -3.80 -5.70 -21.59
C ALA A 113 -2.41 -5.09 -21.38
N ALA A 114 -2.14 -4.51 -20.22
CA ALA A 114 -0.80 -4.01 -19.86
C ALA A 114 0.21 -5.17 -19.76
N LEU A 115 -0.17 -6.28 -19.11
CA LEU A 115 0.67 -7.48 -19.05
C LEU A 115 0.99 -8.07 -20.43
N MET A 116 0.05 -8.02 -21.37
CA MET A 116 0.27 -8.50 -22.75
C MET A 116 1.17 -7.57 -23.58
N LYS A 117 1.37 -6.32 -23.14
CA LYS A 117 2.13 -5.29 -23.86
C LYS A 117 3.53 -5.10 -23.30
N ASP A 118 3.79 -5.45 -22.04
CA ASP A 118 5.15 -5.59 -21.56
C ASP A 118 5.81 -6.69 -22.40
N PRO A 119 6.78 -6.36 -23.27
CA PRO A 119 7.56 -7.38 -23.92
C PRO A 119 8.25 -8.17 -22.80
N ASP A 120 8.20 -9.50 -22.85
CA ASP A 120 9.09 -10.37 -22.09
C ASP A 120 10.47 -9.69 -22.04
N GLU A 121 10.93 -9.26 -20.86
CA GLU A 121 12.34 -9.00 -20.65
C GLU A 121 13.06 -10.33 -20.91
N SER A 122 13.49 -10.50 -22.17
CA SER A 122 14.29 -11.63 -22.66
C SER A 122 15.72 -11.52 -22.18
#